data_AF-A0A4R2SYP8-F1
#
_entry.id   AF-A0A4R2SYP8-F1
#
_cell.length_a   1.000
_cell.length_b   1.000
_cell.length_c   1.000
_cell.angle_alpha   90.00
_cell.angle_beta   90.00
_cell.angle_gamma   90.00
#
_symmetry.space_group_name_H-M   'P 1'
#
loop_
_entity.id
_entity.type
_entity.pdbx_description
1 polymer ?
#
loop_
_entity_poly.entity_id
_entity_poly.type
_entity_poly.pdbx_seq_one_letter_code
_entity_poly.pdbx_strand_id
1 'polypeptide(L)'
;MTAPRWQHDYELLACVATRLHVQRIVGYPEVVHAGRMTARAAADGIRVMGTIACTWWAIAEGQPEALWTRDPDLGGAWPYERIAALTIAARRPRAEAIELPNDYELVGFADAIATLIWWETARPSARLIADCNRKLRMPARPADITPIAPVAPVPQPSAITPAASRAGQPFLFEVAA
;
A
#
# COMPACT_ATOMS: atom_id res chain seq x y z
N MET A 1 -4.40 19.84 21.50
CA MET A 1 -3.25 18.91 21.60
C MET A 1 -2.22 19.33 20.56
N THR A 2 -0.96 19.51 20.95
CA THR A 2 0.13 19.80 20.01
C THR A 2 0.35 18.62 19.08
N ALA A 3 0.70 18.90 17.83
CA ALA A 3 1.14 17.93 16.83
C ALA A 3 2.24 17.00 17.39
N PRO A 4 2.09 15.67 17.34
CA PRO A 4 3.11 14.75 17.82
C PRO A 4 4.28 14.62 16.83
N ARG A 5 5.45 14.23 17.34
CA ARG A 5 6.73 14.17 16.60
C ARG A 5 6.64 13.42 15.26
N TRP A 6 5.96 12.27 15.26
CA TRP A 6 5.94 11.35 14.11
C TRP A 6 4.71 11.53 13.21
N GLN A 7 4.00 12.67 13.30
CA GLN A 7 2.71 12.84 12.62
C GLN A 7 2.76 12.65 11.09
N HIS A 8 3.92 12.85 10.46
CA HIS A 8 4.09 12.72 9.00
C HIS A 8 4.83 11.45 8.57
N ASP A 9 5.31 10.63 9.51
CA ASP A 9 6.06 9.42 9.20
C ASP A 9 5.13 8.21 9.09
N TYR A 10 4.38 8.15 7.98
CA TYR A 10 3.35 7.13 7.79
C TYR A 10 3.90 5.70 7.72
N GLU A 11 5.12 5.53 7.23
CA GLU A 11 5.81 4.22 7.19
C GLU A 11 6.15 3.74 8.59
N LEU A 12 6.72 4.61 9.44
CA LEU A 12 6.98 4.29 10.84
C LEU A 12 5.69 3.91 11.57
N LEU A 13 4.60 4.66 11.36
CA LEU A 13 3.31 4.40 11.99
C LEU A 13 2.71 3.05 11.55
N ALA A 14 2.87 2.67 10.28
CA ALA A 14 2.47 1.36 9.76
C ALA A 14 3.29 0.22 10.39
N CYS A 15 4.61 0.38 10.50
CA CYS A 15 5.50 -0.56 11.16
C CYS A 15 5.14 -0.76 12.63
N VAL A 16 4.88 0.33 13.37
CA VAL A 16 4.49 0.28 14.78
C VAL A 16 3.13 -0.39 14.97
N ALA A 17 2.13 -0.06 14.15
CA ALA A 17 0.84 -0.73 14.18
C ALA A 17 0.96 -2.23 13.91
N THR A 18 1.82 -2.62 12.96
CA THR A 18 2.11 -4.03 12.64
C THR A 18 2.77 -4.74 13.82
N ARG A 19 3.78 -4.12 14.46
CA ARG A 19 4.41 -4.67 15.67
C ARG A 19 3.40 -4.91 16.78
N LEU A 20 2.48 -3.96 17.01
CA LEU A 20 1.41 -4.11 17.99
C LEU A 20 0.42 -5.23 17.65
N HIS A 21 0.18 -5.49 16.36
CA HIS A 21 -0.66 -6.60 15.90
C HIS A 21 0.03 -7.94 16.16
N VAL A 22 1.30 -8.08 15.75
CA VAL A 22 2.10 -9.30 15.95
C VAL A 22 2.23 -9.65 17.44
N GLN A 23 2.47 -8.65 18.31
CA GLN A 23 2.52 -8.87 19.76
C GLN A 23 1.25 -9.50 20.32
N ARG A 24 0.07 -9.16 19.76
CA ARG A 24 -1.21 -9.77 20.17
C ARG A 24 -1.36 -11.18 19.65
N ILE A 25 -1.03 -11.42 18.38
CA ILE A 25 -1.07 -12.76 17.77
C ILE A 25 -0.21 -13.74 18.58
N VAL A 26 0.99 -13.32 18.97
CA VAL A 26 1.93 -14.15 19.72
C VAL A 26 1.54 -14.25 21.21
N GLY A 27 1.14 -13.15 21.84
CA GLY A 27 0.94 -13.10 23.30
C GLY A 27 -0.44 -13.54 23.79
N TYR A 28 -1.51 -13.30 23.02
CA TYR A 28 -2.88 -13.59 23.49
C TYR A 28 -3.18 -15.07 23.71
N PRO A 29 -2.68 -16.03 22.90
CA PRO A 29 -2.90 -17.45 23.16
C PRO A 29 -2.51 -17.87 24.58
N GLU A 30 -1.36 -17.41 25.08
CA GLU A 30 -0.92 -17.71 26.45
C GLU A 30 -1.84 -17.09 27.50
N VAL A 31 -2.27 -15.84 27.30
CA VAL A 31 -3.17 -15.14 28.22
C VAL A 31 -4.56 -15.80 28.28
N VAL A 32 -5.04 -16.32 27.14
CA VAL A 32 -6.29 -17.10 27.06
C VAL A 32 -6.12 -18.45 27.76
N HIS A 33 -5.02 -19.17 27.49
CA HIS A 33 -4.74 -20.45 28.14
C HIS A 33 -4.64 -20.31 29.67
N ALA A 34 -4.05 -19.21 30.15
CA ALA A 34 -3.99 -18.88 31.57
C ALA A 34 -5.31 -18.40 32.20
N GLY A 35 -6.42 -18.36 31.43
CA GLY A 35 -7.74 -17.95 31.92
C GLY A 35 -7.88 -16.46 32.24
N ARG A 36 -6.91 -15.62 31.84
CA ARG A 36 -6.91 -14.17 32.12
C ARG A 36 -7.65 -13.35 31.06
N MET A 37 -8.03 -13.97 29.94
CA MET A 37 -8.75 -13.35 28.83
C MET A 37 -9.63 -14.40 28.16
N THR A 38 -10.82 -14.00 27.68
CA THR A 38 -11.66 -14.91 26.89
C THR A 38 -11.14 -15.03 25.46
N ALA A 39 -11.36 -16.17 24.81
CA ALA A 39 -10.99 -16.36 23.41
C ALA A 39 -11.63 -15.31 22.49
N ARG A 40 -12.88 -14.90 22.80
CA ARG A 40 -13.58 -13.82 22.08
C ARG A 40 -12.86 -12.49 22.21
N ALA A 41 -12.49 -12.08 23.42
CA ALA A 41 -11.77 -10.82 23.64
C ALA A 41 -10.39 -10.82 22.94
N ALA A 42 -9.70 -11.96 22.92
CA ALA A 42 -8.46 -12.11 22.18
C ALA A 42 -8.67 -11.95 20.66
N ALA A 43 -9.67 -12.63 20.10
CA ALA A 43 -10.03 -12.52 18.69
C ALA A 43 -10.40 -11.09 18.30
N ASP A 44 -11.21 -10.40 19.11
CA ASP A 44 -11.57 -8.99 18.91
C ASP A 44 -10.33 -8.08 18.94
N GLY A 45 -9.43 -8.27 19.92
CA GLY A 45 -8.21 -7.46 19.99
C GLY A 45 -7.25 -7.69 18.82
N ILE A 46 -7.17 -8.92 18.29
CA ILE A 46 -6.40 -9.25 17.08
C ILE A 46 -7.04 -8.60 15.85
N ARG A 47 -8.36 -8.73 15.67
CA ARG A 47 -9.14 -8.09 14.59
C ARG A 47 -8.92 -6.58 14.55
N VAL A 48 -9.13 -5.91 15.68
CA VAL A 48 -9.03 -4.45 15.77
C VAL A 48 -7.61 -3.97 15.45
N MET A 49 -6.57 -4.60 16.02
CA MET A 49 -5.19 -4.17 15.74
C MET A 49 -4.74 -4.54 14.33
N GLY A 50 -5.23 -5.65 13.77
CA GLY A 50 -5.00 -6.01 12.37
C GLY A 50 -5.61 -4.97 11.43
N THR A 51 -6.83 -4.52 11.71
CA THR A 51 -7.48 -3.43 10.98
C THR A 51 -6.64 -2.14 11.04
N ILE A 52 -6.14 -1.77 12.21
CA ILE A 52 -5.27 -0.59 12.37
C ILE A 52 -4.02 -0.73 11.49
N ALA A 53 -3.32 -1.87 11.55
CA ALA A 53 -2.13 -2.14 10.75
C ALA A 53 -2.41 -2.03 9.24
N CYS A 54 -3.47 -2.67 8.74
CA CYS A 54 -3.87 -2.58 7.34
C CYS A 54 -4.22 -1.15 6.90
N THR A 55 -4.94 -0.39 7.73
CA THR A 55 -5.25 1.02 7.43
C THR A 55 -3.98 1.85 7.28
N TRP A 56 -3.00 1.66 8.17
CA TRP A 56 -1.77 2.45 8.13
C TRP A 56 -0.84 2.06 6.98
N TRP A 57 -0.76 0.78 6.61
CA TRP A 57 -0.08 0.38 5.37
C TRP A 57 -0.73 1.00 4.14
N ALA A 58 -2.06 0.98 4.03
CA ALA A 58 -2.75 1.63 2.92
C ALA A 58 -2.50 3.15 2.86
N ILE A 59 -2.34 3.81 4.02
CA ILE A 59 -1.96 5.24 4.09
C ILE A 59 -0.52 5.45 3.62
N ALA A 60 0.44 4.66 4.14
CA ALA A 60 1.85 4.76 3.80
C ALA A 60 2.10 4.53 2.31
N GLU A 61 1.47 3.51 1.73
CA GLU A 61 1.58 3.17 0.31
C GLU A 61 0.75 4.08 -0.61
N GLY A 62 -0.06 4.99 -0.06
CA GLY A 62 -0.97 5.82 -0.84
C GLY A 62 -2.04 5.00 -1.59
N GLN A 63 -2.44 3.86 -1.05
CA GLN A 63 -3.52 3.03 -1.58
C GLN A 63 -4.89 3.56 -1.11
N PRO A 64 -5.99 3.33 -1.86
CA PRO A 64 -7.34 3.63 -1.38
C PRO A 64 -7.68 2.85 -0.10
N GLU A 65 -8.54 3.39 0.75
CA GLU A 65 -9.03 2.65 1.92
C GLU A 65 -9.91 1.49 1.47
N ALA A 66 -9.67 0.31 2.04
CA ALA A 66 -10.51 -0.85 1.78
C ALA A 66 -11.84 -0.72 2.54
N LEU A 67 -12.97 -1.01 1.88
CA LEU A 67 -14.30 -0.83 2.48
C LEU A 67 -14.50 -1.60 3.79
N TRP A 68 -13.87 -2.78 3.90
CA TRP A 68 -13.99 -3.64 5.07
C TRP A 68 -13.40 -3.03 6.35
N THR A 69 -12.44 -2.09 6.28
CA THR A 69 -11.74 -1.61 7.49
C THR A 69 -12.63 -0.83 8.45
N ARG A 70 -13.79 -0.35 7.98
CA ARG A 70 -14.75 0.42 8.77
C ARG A 70 -15.91 -0.41 9.31
N ASP A 71 -16.06 -1.65 8.85
CA ASP A 71 -17.20 -2.51 9.16
C ASP A 71 -16.74 -3.74 9.95
N PRO A 72 -17.06 -3.84 11.25
CA PRO A 72 -16.69 -5.01 12.05
C PRO A 72 -17.26 -6.32 11.54
N ASP A 73 -18.41 -6.30 10.88
CA ASP A 73 -19.02 -7.53 10.32
C ASP A 73 -18.19 -8.06 9.14
N LEU A 74 -17.38 -7.20 8.50
CA LEU A 74 -16.41 -7.56 7.47
C LEU A 74 -14.99 -7.75 8.02
N GLY A 75 -14.82 -7.77 9.35
CA GLY A 75 -13.52 -7.90 10.02
C GLY A 75 -12.78 -6.58 10.25
N GLY A 76 -13.41 -5.43 9.97
CA GLY A 76 -12.92 -4.10 10.30
C GLY A 76 -13.07 -3.76 11.78
N ALA A 77 -13.01 -2.46 12.11
CA ALA A 77 -13.18 -1.98 13.47
C ALA A 77 -13.77 -0.57 13.52
N TRP A 78 -14.63 -0.33 14.50
CA TRP A 78 -15.15 1.01 14.76
C TRP A 78 -14.04 1.94 15.28
N PRO A 79 -14.14 3.27 15.05
CA PRO A 79 -13.16 4.22 15.58
C PRO A 79 -12.94 4.13 17.09
N TYR A 80 -13.99 3.92 17.88
CA TYR A 80 -13.87 3.81 19.34
C TYR A 80 -13.12 2.53 19.77
N GLU A 81 -13.28 1.42 19.03
CA GLU A 81 -12.54 0.18 19.29
C GLU A 81 -11.05 0.40 19.03
N ARG A 82 -10.72 1.09 17.93
CA ARG A 82 -9.33 1.39 17.54
C ARG A 82 -8.64 2.26 18.59
N ILE A 83 -9.30 3.34 19.03
CA ILE A 83 -8.80 4.22 20.10
C ILE A 83 -8.59 3.43 21.40
N ALA A 84 -9.56 2.62 21.81
CA ALA A 84 -9.45 1.81 23.02
C ALA A 84 -8.28 0.81 22.94
N ALA A 85 -8.12 0.12 21.81
CA ALA A 85 -7.05 -0.84 21.59
C ALA A 85 -5.65 -0.19 21.61
N LEU A 86 -5.50 0.99 20.99
CA LEU A 86 -4.24 1.75 21.03
C LEU A 86 -3.95 2.30 22.42
N THR A 87 -4.97 2.81 23.11
CA THR A 87 -4.83 3.34 24.49
C THR A 87 -4.39 2.25 25.46
N ILE A 88 -4.93 1.04 25.34
CA ILE A 88 -4.50 -0.12 26.13
C ILE A 88 -3.05 -0.49 25.77
N ALA A 89 -2.72 -0.57 24.48
CA ALA A 89 -1.37 -0.90 24.01
C ALA A 89 -0.31 0.11 24.47
N ALA A 90 -0.67 1.38 24.62
CA ALA A 90 0.26 2.44 25.02
C ALA A 90 0.69 2.36 26.49
N ARG A 91 -0.07 1.69 27.37
CA ARG A 91 0.13 1.75 28.83
C ARG A 91 1.54 1.33 29.24
N ARG A 92 1.98 0.15 28.79
CA ARG A 92 3.26 -0.43 29.18
C ARG A 92 4.46 0.26 28.51
N PRO A 93 4.49 0.46 27.18
CA PRO A 93 5.57 1.21 26.53
C PRO A 93 5.77 2.62 27.10
N ARG A 94 4.67 3.30 27.45
CA ARG A 94 4.75 4.63 28.08
C ARG A 94 5.39 4.57 29.47
N ALA A 95 5.02 3.59 30.29
CA ALA A 95 5.64 3.42 31.60
C ALA A 95 7.13 3.09 31.47
N GLU A 96 7.49 2.18 30.56
CA GLU A 96 8.89 1.80 30.28
C GLU A 96 9.73 2.98 29.78
N ALA A 97 9.18 3.82 28.89
CA ALA A 97 9.86 5.02 28.40
C ALA A 97 10.09 6.09 29.49
N ILE A 98 9.24 6.15 30.52
CA ILE A 98 9.43 7.05 31.67
C ILE A 98 10.56 6.54 32.57
N GLU A 99 10.62 5.23 32.81
CA GLU A 99 11.65 4.61 33.65
C GLU A 99 13.03 4.59 32.96
N LEU A 100 13.06 4.45 31.63
CA LEU A 100 14.28 4.35 30.83
C LEU A 100 14.36 5.48 29.77
N PRO A 101 14.52 6.75 30.20
CA PRO A 101 14.46 7.89 29.27
C PRO A 101 15.62 7.95 28.27
N ASN A 102 16.72 7.24 28.54
CA ASN A 102 17.87 7.17 27.65
C ASN A 102 17.77 6.03 26.62
N ASP A 103 16.75 5.17 26.72
CA ASP A 103 16.44 4.19 25.69
C ASP A 103 15.59 4.84 24.60
N TYR A 104 16.28 5.40 23.60
CA TYR A 104 15.65 6.13 22.51
C TYR A 104 14.72 5.25 21.66
N GLU A 105 14.92 3.93 21.62
CA GLU A 105 14.02 3.03 20.90
C GLU A 105 12.68 2.88 21.64
N LEU A 106 12.72 2.67 22.96
CA LEU A 106 11.51 2.59 23.79
C LEU A 106 10.74 3.92 23.78
N VAL A 107 11.44 5.05 23.93
CA VAL A 107 10.84 6.38 23.88
C VAL A 107 10.22 6.62 22.50
N GLY A 108 10.95 6.33 21.42
CA GLY A 108 10.46 6.47 20.05
C GLY A 108 9.22 5.60 19.78
N PHE A 109 9.21 4.37 20.28
CA PHE A 109 8.07 3.47 20.16
C PHE A 109 6.84 4.01 20.91
N ALA A 110 7.00 4.47 22.16
CA ALA A 110 5.92 5.07 22.93
C ALA A 110 5.34 6.32 22.25
N ASP A 111 6.19 7.20 21.73
CA ASP A 111 5.79 8.40 20.99
C ASP A 111 5.05 8.06 19.69
N ALA A 112 5.45 7.01 18.98
CA ALA A 112 4.77 6.55 17.78
C ALA A 112 3.36 6.02 18.11
N ILE A 113 3.18 5.28 19.21
CA ILE A 113 1.84 4.85 19.65
C ILE A 113 0.98 6.06 20.03
N ALA A 114 1.55 7.04 20.74
CA ALA A 114 0.85 8.28 21.05
C ALA A 114 0.42 9.03 19.77
N THR A 115 1.26 8.99 18.73
CA THR A 115 0.95 9.55 17.41
C THR A 115 -0.19 8.81 16.72
N LEU A 116 -0.24 7.48 16.79
CA LEU A 116 -1.37 6.68 16.28
C LEU A 116 -2.69 7.09 16.96
N ILE A 117 -2.68 7.22 18.30
CA ILE A 117 -3.87 7.66 19.08
C ILE A 117 -4.32 9.05 18.66
N TRP A 118 -3.37 9.99 18.49
CA TRP A 118 -3.67 11.34 18.03
C TRP A 118 -4.39 11.32 16.69
N TRP A 119 -3.89 10.54 15.72
CA TRP A 119 -4.46 10.44 14.38
C TRP A 119 -5.88 9.86 14.35
N GLU A 120 -6.25 8.97 15.28
CA GLU A 120 -7.62 8.46 15.38
C GLU A 120 -8.64 9.55 15.75
N THR A 121 -8.19 10.68 16.32
CA THR A 121 -9.06 11.80 16.72
C THR A 121 -8.83 13.09 15.90
N ALA A 122 -7.75 13.15 15.13
CA ALA A 122 -7.37 14.33 14.38
C ALA A 122 -8.39 14.70 13.27
N ARG A 123 -8.55 16.01 13.07
CA ARG A 123 -9.38 16.61 12.02
C ARG A 123 -8.53 17.65 11.28
N PRO A 124 -8.25 17.49 9.96
CA PRO A 124 -8.63 16.35 9.11
C PRO A 124 -7.95 15.03 9.52
N SER A 125 -8.52 13.89 9.13
CA SER A 125 -7.94 12.57 9.43
C SER A 125 -6.72 12.26 8.55
N ALA A 126 -5.84 11.38 9.03
CA ALA A 126 -4.66 10.91 8.25
C ALA A 126 -5.08 10.40 6.88
N ARG A 127 -6.18 9.64 6.86
CA ARG A 127 -6.75 9.05 5.65
C ARG A 127 -7.16 10.11 4.63
N LEU A 128 -7.87 11.15 5.06
CA LEU A 128 -8.29 12.22 4.18
C LEU A 128 -7.08 12.93 3.57
N ILE A 129 -6.04 13.19 4.38
CA ILE A 129 -4.80 13.80 3.91
C ILE A 129 -4.10 12.90 2.89
N ALA A 130 -3.99 11.60 3.16
CA ALA A 130 -3.39 10.62 2.26
C ALA A 130 -4.13 10.54 0.92
N ASP A 131 -5.46 10.54 0.94
CA ASP A 131 -6.29 10.55 -0.27
C ASP A 131 -6.14 11.83 -1.09
N CYS A 132 -6.05 12.99 -0.43
CA CYS A 132 -5.77 14.26 -1.11
C CYS A 132 -4.39 14.25 -1.74
N ASN A 133 -3.36 13.82 -1.01
CA ASN A 133 -1.98 13.73 -1.51
C ASN A 133 -1.88 12.78 -2.70
N ARG A 134 -2.58 11.64 -2.67
CA ARG A 134 -2.66 10.70 -3.79
C ARG A 134 -3.26 11.36 -5.03
N LYS A 135 -4.40 12.04 -4.90
CA LYS A 135 -5.05 12.75 -6.01
C LYS A 135 -4.16 13.84 -6.61
N LEU A 136 -3.43 14.57 -5.78
CA LEU A 136 -2.49 15.61 -6.22
C LEU A 136 -1.24 15.04 -6.90
N ARG A 137 -0.82 13.83 -6.53
CA ARG A 137 0.31 13.10 -7.16
C ARG A 137 -0.08 12.40 -8.47
N MET A 138 -1.37 12.28 -8.79
CA MET A 138 -1.76 11.77 -10.10
C MET A 138 -1.27 12.78 -11.15
N PRO A 139 -0.46 12.36 -12.15
CA PRO A 139 -0.17 13.26 -13.26
C PRO A 139 -1.51 13.70 -13.83
N ALA A 140 -1.66 15.01 -14.07
CA ALA A 140 -2.80 15.52 -14.81
C ALA A 140 -2.97 14.60 -16.03
N ARG A 141 -4.14 13.95 -16.15
CA ARG A 141 -4.49 13.18 -17.34
C ARG A 141 -4.10 14.08 -18.51
N PRO A 142 -3.16 13.68 -19.40
CA PRO A 142 -2.84 14.54 -20.53
C PRO A 142 -4.17 14.82 -21.22
N ALA A 143 -4.58 16.10 -21.20
CA ALA A 143 -5.74 16.54 -21.95
C ALA A 143 -5.52 16.05 -23.36
N ASP A 144 -6.46 15.24 -23.85
CA ASP A 144 -6.56 14.69 -25.19
C ASP A 144 -5.26 14.78 -26.00
N ILE A 145 -4.49 13.69 -25.99
CA ILE A 145 -3.51 13.49 -27.05
C ILE A 145 -4.33 13.50 -28.35
N THR A 146 -4.35 14.66 -29.01
CA THR A 146 -4.93 14.83 -30.33
C THR A 146 -4.38 13.69 -31.19
N PRO A 147 -5.24 12.83 -31.79
CA PRO A 147 -4.74 11.73 -32.59
C PRO A 147 -3.78 12.30 -33.64
N ILE A 148 -2.53 11.83 -33.62
CA ILE A 148 -1.57 12.14 -34.67
C ILE A 148 -2.25 11.68 -35.97
N ALA A 149 -2.50 12.63 -36.87
CA ALA A 149 -3.09 12.31 -38.17
C ALA A 149 -2.27 11.18 -38.82
N PRO A 150 -2.92 10.15 -39.39
CA PRO A 150 -2.21 9.03 -39.97
C PRO A 150 -1.21 9.54 -41.00
N VAL A 151 0.07 9.18 -40.80
CA VAL A 151 1.14 9.46 -41.75
C VAL A 151 0.72 8.89 -43.10
N ALA A 152 0.77 9.74 -44.13
CA ALA A 152 0.42 9.34 -45.49
C ALA A 152 1.20 8.07 -45.89
N PRO A 153 0.57 7.11 -46.59
CA PRO A 153 1.22 5.87 -46.96
C PRO A 153 2.45 6.14 -47.83
N VAL A 154 3.57 5.50 -47.47
CA VAL A 154 4.80 5.49 -48.25
C VAL A 154 4.48 5.02 -49.68
N PRO A 155 4.91 5.72 -50.74
CA PRO A 155 4.66 5.28 -52.11
C PRO A 155 5.32 3.91 -52.34
N GLN A 156 4.51 2.94 -52.77
CA GLN A 156 5.01 1.61 -53.11
C GLN A 156 5.99 1.70 -54.30
N PRO A 157 7.11 0.96 -54.28
CA PRO A 157 7.98 0.87 -55.44
C PRO A 157 7.24 0.17 -56.60
N SER A 158 7.22 0.82 -57.76
CA SER A 158 6.59 0.31 -58.99
C SER A 158 7.10 -1.08 -59.34
N ALA A 159 6.17 -1.98 -59.67
CA ALA A 159 6.47 -3.33 -60.13
C ALA A 159 7.35 -3.30 -61.38
N ILE A 160 8.52 -3.95 -61.31
CA ILE A 160 9.38 -4.21 -62.46
C ILE A 160 8.62 -5.16 -63.39
N THR A 161 8.33 -4.71 -64.60
CA THR A 161 7.72 -5.54 -65.65
C THR A 161 8.74 -6.60 -66.10
N PRO A 162 8.44 -7.91 -66.01
CA PRO A 162 9.34 -8.92 -66.56
C PRO A 162 9.33 -8.81 -68.09
N ALA A 163 10.52 -8.61 -68.66
CA ALA A 163 10.71 -8.61 -70.10
C ALA A 163 10.26 -9.95 -70.70
N ALA A 164 9.52 -9.84 -71.81
CA ALA A 164 8.95 -10.96 -72.52
C ALA A 164 10.00 -12.01 -72.91
N SER A 165 9.71 -13.26 -72.53
CA SER A 165 10.41 -14.46 -72.98
C SER A 165 10.41 -14.53 -74.51
N ARG A 166 11.58 -14.45 -75.14
CA ARG A 166 11.74 -14.70 -76.58
C ARG A 166 12.01 -16.18 -76.79
N ALA A 167 11.00 -16.88 -77.28
CA ALA A 167 11.10 -18.26 -77.75
C ALA A 167 11.78 -18.35 -79.13
N GLY A 168 12.59 -19.40 -79.30
CA GLY A 168 13.10 -19.96 -80.58
C GLY A 168 14.40 -19.32 -81.08
N GLN A 169 15.45 -20.05 -81.49
CA GLN A 169 15.70 -21.45 -81.86
C GLN A 169 17.19 -21.49 -82.37
N PRO A 170 17.80 -22.58 -82.90
CA PRO A 170 18.13 -23.92 -82.38
C PRO A 170 19.63 -24.32 -82.57
N PHE A 171 19.97 -25.57 -82.21
CA PHE A 171 21.15 -26.38 -82.64
C PHE A 171 22.54 -26.01 -82.05
N LEU A 172 23.52 -26.91 -81.84
CA LEU A 172 23.79 -28.29 -82.27
C LEU A 172 24.88 -28.88 -81.32
N PHE A 173 24.93 -30.20 -81.21
CA PHE A 173 26.00 -30.99 -80.58
C PHE A 173 27.41 -30.60 -81.07
N GLU A 174 28.41 -30.59 -80.18
CA GLU A 174 29.61 -31.42 -80.35
C GLU A 174 30.47 -31.50 -79.08
N VAL A 175 30.98 -32.71 -78.85
CA VAL A 175 31.86 -33.15 -77.78
C VAL A 175 33.26 -33.35 -78.38
N ALA A 176 34.30 -32.86 -77.72
CA ALA A 176 35.66 -33.40 -77.76
C ALA A 176 36.32 -33.01 -76.43
N ALA A 177 36.49 -33.96 -75.52
CA ALA A 177 37.71 -34.75 -75.29
C ALA A 177 38.79 -33.93 -74.56
#